data_AF-A0A838UNN6-F1
#
_entry.id   AF-A0A838UNN6-F1
#
_cell.length_a   1.000
_cell.length_b   1.000
_cell.length_c   1.000
_cell.angle_alpha   90.00
_cell.angle_beta   90.00
_cell.angle_gamma   90.00
#
_symmetry.space_group_name_H-M   'P 1'
#
loop_
_entity.id
_entity.type
_entity.pdbx_description
1 polymer ?
#
loop_
_entity_poly.entity_id
_entity_poly.type
_entity_poly.pdbx_seq_one_letter_code
_entity_poly.pdbx_strand_id
1 'polypeptide(L)'
;MSELPLPLRPLGQTGLLVPPLCIGLAELGNMPETFAYEVTEAEALDFLRALFHGPIPFADTAASYGDGESERILAKGPRAYPRYMYGDASDDLIQLAFGIEALYQAYEVPLAAAALQFSLRDPRIAATIVGVSKTERLHQTVELAQHPIPEALWQAITALRDAHGRA
;
A
#
# COMPACT_ATOMS: atom_id res chain seq x y z
N MET A 1 -5.20 22.17 -12.01
CA MET A 1 -4.83 20.80 -11.64
C MET A 1 -3.49 20.90 -10.95
N SER A 2 -3.35 20.39 -9.72
CA SER A 2 -2.03 20.27 -9.10
C SER A 2 -1.21 19.24 -9.87
N GLU A 3 0.11 19.44 -9.94
CA GLU A 3 1.00 18.39 -10.42
C GLU A 3 0.97 17.21 -9.43
N LEU A 4 0.97 15.98 -9.95
CA LEU A 4 1.10 14.79 -9.12
C LEU A 4 2.55 14.68 -8.64
N PRO A 5 2.79 14.38 -7.34
CA PRO A 5 4.15 14.35 -6.79
C PRO A 5 5.00 13.16 -7.28
N LEU A 6 4.37 12.21 -7.98
CA LEU A 6 5.04 11.05 -8.57
C LEU A 6 4.66 10.93 -10.06
N PRO A 7 5.62 10.62 -10.95
CA PRO A 7 5.35 10.53 -12.38
C PRO A 7 4.46 9.33 -12.71
N LEU A 8 3.47 9.55 -13.58
CA LEU A 8 2.55 8.53 -14.05
C LEU A 8 3.26 7.41 -14.84
N ARG A 9 2.71 6.19 -14.79
CA ARG A 9 3.22 5.00 -15.48
C ARG A 9 2.17 4.37 -16.39
N PRO A 10 2.55 3.77 -17.54
CA PRO A 10 1.64 2.99 -18.36
C PRO A 10 1.11 1.75 -17.64
N LEU A 11 -0.21 1.56 -17.61
CA LEU A 11 -0.83 0.34 -17.09
C LEU A 11 -0.86 -0.74 -18.18
N GLY A 12 0.28 -1.41 -18.38
CA GLY A 12 0.43 -2.47 -19.38
C GLY A 12 0.11 -1.98 -20.80
N GLN A 13 -0.81 -2.67 -21.49
CA GLN A 13 -1.24 -2.33 -22.86
C GLN A 13 -2.61 -1.61 -22.91
N THR A 14 -3.14 -1.15 -21.76
CA THR A 14 -4.48 -0.54 -21.68
C THR A 14 -4.58 0.85 -22.32
N GLY A 15 -3.44 1.51 -22.57
CA GLY A 15 -3.38 2.93 -22.95
C GLY A 15 -3.60 3.91 -21.79
N LEU A 16 -3.85 3.42 -20.58
CA LEU A 16 -4.02 4.25 -19.38
C LEU A 16 -2.68 4.59 -18.74
N LEU A 17 -2.61 5.80 -18.15
CA LEU A 17 -1.53 6.25 -17.29
C LEU A 17 -2.05 6.31 -15.84
N VAL A 18 -1.36 5.64 -14.92
CA VAL A 18 -1.73 5.58 -13.49
C VAL A 18 -0.63 6.15 -12.59
N PRO A 19 -0.97 6.72 -11.43
CA PRO A 19 0.01 7.00 -10.39
C PRO A 19 0.70 5.68 -9.96
N PRO A 20 1.99 5.71 -9.58
CA PRO A 20 2.70 4.51 -9.17
C PRO A 20 2.30 4.03 -7.77
N LEU A 21 1.50 4.82 -7.06
CA LEU A 21 0.81 4.43 -5.84
C LEU A 21 -0.69 4.24 -6.13
N CYS A 22 -1.26 3.20 -5.56
CA CYS A 22 -2.68 2.94 -5.51
C CYS A 22 -3.06 2.74 -4.05
N ILE A 23 -4.22 3.23 -3.61
CA ILE A 23 -4.67 3.04 -2.22
C ILE A 23 -5.67 1.90 -2.16
N GLY A 24 -5.31 0.85 -1.43
CA GLY A 24 -6.21 -0.26 -1.13
C GLY A 24 -7.27 0.21 -0.13
N LEU A 25 -8.53 -0.08 -0.42
CA LEU A 25 -9.68 0.37 0.37
C LEU A 25 -10.22 -0.72 1.32
N ALA A 26 -9.43 -1.76 1.61
CA ALA A 26 -9.86 -2.91 2.40
C ALA A 26 -10.31 -2.51 3.82
N GLU A 27 -9.59 -1.57 4.44
CA GLU A 27 -9.86 -1.03 5.76
C GLU A 27 -11.17 -0.23 5.82
N LEU A 28 -11.58 0.36 4.69
CA LEU A 28 -12.90 1.01 4.60
C LEU A 28 -14.05 -0.02 4.62
N GLY A 29 -13.75 -1.31 4.46
CA GLY A 29 -14.70 -2.42 4.61
C GLY A 29 -15.21 -2.65 6.04
N ASN A 30 -14.75 -1.85 7.02
CA ASN A 30 -14.96 -1.99 8.47
C ASN A 30 -14.95 -3.46 8.94
N MET A 31 -13.77 -4.07 8.87
CA MET A 31 -13.55 -5.46 9.28
C MET A 31 -12.73 -5.46 10.59
N PRO A 32 -13.32 -5.13 11.76
CA PRO A 32 -12.60 -5.06 13.02
C PRO A 32 -12.01 -6.42 13.43
N GLU A 33 -12.58 -7.54 12.99
CA GLU A 33 -12.00 -8.87 13.19
C GLU A 33 -10.73 -9.11 12.37
N THR A 34 -10.50 -8.31 11.32
CA THR A 34 -9.30 -8.37 10.46
C THR A 34 -8.28 -7.29 10.82
N PHE A 35 -8.73 -6.08 11.18
CA PHE A 35 -7.84 -4.93 11.39
C PHE A 35 -7.71 -4.47 12.84
N ALA A 36 -8.47 -5.04 13.79
CA ALA A 36 -8.49 -4.69 15.21
C ALA A 36 -8.92 -3.24 15.54
N TYR A 37 -9.51 -2.53 14.58
CA TYR A 37 -10.20 -1.25 14.78
C TYR A 37 -11.39 -1.15 13.82
N GLU A 38 -12.34 -0.29 14.19
CA GLU A 38 -13.47 0.06 13.32
C GLU A 38 -13.17 1.31 12.50
N VAL A 39 -13.69 1.36 11.27
CA VAL A 39 -13.77 2.58 10.45
C VAL A 39 -15.24 2.91 10.31
N THR A 40 -15.66 4.07 10.84
CA THR A 40 -17.05 4.49 10.64
C THR A 40 -17.28 4.87 9.20
N GLU A 41 -18.54 4.75 8.75
CA GLU A 41 -18.92 5.16 7.41
C GLU A 41 -18.43 6.58 7.10
N ALA A 42 -18.67 7.55 8.01
CA ALA A 42 -18.28 8.95 7.86
C ALA A 42 -16.77 9.16 7.62
N GLU A 43 -15.91 8.47 8.37
CA GLU A 43 -14.45 8.55 8.23
C GLU A 43 -14.00 8.05 6.86
N ALA A 44 -14.60 6.97 6.34
CA ALA A 44 -14.32 6.48 4.99
C ALA A 44 -14.67 7.52 3.90
N LEU A 45 -15.63 8.41 4.13
CA LEU A 45 -16.11 9.38 3.13
C LEU A 45 -15.22 10.60 3.05
N ASP A 46 -14.75 11.04 4.22
CA ASP A 46 -13.77 12.11 4.33
C ASP A 46 -12.41 11.62 3.81
N PHE A 47 -12.06 10.34 4.06
CA PHE A 47 -10.91 9.69 3.46
C PHE A 47 -10.98 9.61 1.93
N LEU A 48 -12.07 9.09 1.34
CA LEU A 48 -12.22 9.03 -0.12
C LEU A 48 -12.22 10.42 -0.77
N ARG A 49 -12.81 11.44 -0.13
CA ARG A 49 -12.71 12.83 -0.60
C ARG A 49 -11.26 13.33 -0.55
N ALA A 50 -10.53 13.06 0.53
CA ALA A 50 -9.12 13.44 0.62
C ALA A 50 -8.23 12.67 -0.37
N LEU A 51 -8.56 11.42 -0.68
CA LEU A 51 -7.87 10.58 -1.66
C LEU A 51 -7.97 11.17 -3.08
N PHE A 52 -9.20 11.40 -3.56
CA PHE A 52 -9.45 11.87 -4.93
C PHE A 52 -9.14 13.35 -5.15
N HIS A 53 -9.10 14.18 -4.10
CA HIS A 53 -8.56 15.55 -4.15
C HIS A 53 -7.07 15.63 -3.80
N GLY A 54 -6.46 14.51 -3.39
CA GLY A 54 -5.11 14.44 -2.86
C GLY A 54 -4.04 14.02 -3.88
N PRO A 55 -2.84 13.69 -3.39
CA PRO A 55 -1.69 13.39 -4.24
C PRO A 55 -1.73 12.01 -4.93
N ILE A 56 -2.65 11.12 -4.54
CA ILE A 56 -2.74 9.73 -5.02
C ILE A 56 -4.21 9.43 -5.42
N PRO A 57 -4.74 9.99 -6.52
CA PRO A 57 -6.13 9.78 -6.93
C PRO A 57 -6.32 8.43 -7.65
N PHE A 58 -5.82 7.33 -7.07
CA PHE A 58 -5.94 5.98 -7.59
C PHE A 58 -6.21 5.00 -6.45
N ALA A 59 -7.25 4.18 -6.61
CA ALA A 59 -7.78 3.31 -5.57
C ALA A 59 -8.01 1.89 -6.08
N ASP A 60 -7.85 0.93 -5.19
CA ASP A 60 -8.09 -0.49 -5.39
C ASP A 60 -9.15 -0.98 -4.39
N THR A 61 -10.08 -1.81 -4.88
CA THR A 61 -11.16 -2.39 -4.09
C THR A 61 -11.50 -3.77 -4.65
N ALA A 62 -12.13 -4.61 -3.82
CA ALA A 62 -12.59 -5.93 -4.22
C ALA A 62 -13.88 -6.31 -3.51
N ALA A 63 -14.68 -7.18 -4.13
CA ALA A 63 -15.87 -7.73 -3.50
C ALA A 63 -15.57 -8.45 -2.17
N SER A 64 -14.38 -9.01 -1.96
CA SER A 64 -13.99 -9.59 -0.65
C SER A 64 -13.69 -8.56 0.43
N TYR A 65 -13.40 -7.30 0.06
CA TYR A 65 -13.11 -6.23 1.01
C TYR A 65 -14.39 -5.78 1.67
N GLY A 66 -14.80 -6.57 2.63
CA GLY A 66 -16.08 -6.39 3.25
C GLY A 66 -17.27 -6.87 2.39
N ASP A 67 -17.28 -8.03 1.70
CA ASP A 67 -18.47 -8.62 0.97
C ASP A 67 -19.32 -7.54 0.28
N GLY A 68 -18.60 -6.85 -0.60
CA GLY A 68 -19.04 -5.70 -1.38
C GLY A 68 -18.99 -4.37 -0.64
N GLU A 69 -18.49 -4.24 0.59
CA GLU A 69 -18.50 -2.97 1.32
C GLU A 69 -17.51 -1.96 0.75
N SER A 70 -16.24 -2.30 0.64
CA SER A 70 -15.25 -1.37 0.11
C SER A 70 -15.70 -0.87 -1.28
N GLU A 71 -16.31 -1.76 -2.07
CA GLU A 71 -17.00 -1.44 -3.31
C GLU A 71 -18.27 -0.60 -3.12
N ARG A 72 -19.08 -0.79 -2.08
CA ARG A 72 -20.29 -0.02 -1.78
C ARG A 72 -19.98 1.37 -1.21
N ILE A 73 -18.99 1.52 -0.33
CA ILE A 73 -18.40 2.79 0.16
C ILE A 73 -17.62 3.53 -0.95
N LEU A 74 -17.16 2.84 -1.99
CA LEU A 74 -16.65 3.48 -3.20
C LEU A 74 -17.78 3.87 -4.17
N ALA A 75 -18.72 2.95 -4.44
CA ALA A 75 -19.71 3.06 -5.52
C ALA A 75 -20.95 3.87 -5.17
N LYS A 76 -21.35 3.96 -3.89
CA LYS A 76 -22.42 4.89 -3.48
C LYS A 76 -21.89 6.33 -3.44
N GLY A 77 -20.58 6.53 -3.56
CA GLY A 77 -19.91 7.17 -2.43
C GLY A 77 -20.32 6.38 -1.17
N PRO A 78 -21.11 6.90 -0.21
CA PRO A 78 -20.95 6.49 1.20
C PRO A 78 -21.51 5.19 1.82
N ARG A 79 -22.68 4.61 1.48
CA ARG A 79 -23.54 3.97 2.54
C ARG A 79 -23.68 2.43 2.67
N ALA A 80 -22.70 1.65 3.17
CA ALA A 80 -22.87 0.36 3.94
C ALA A 80 -22.82 -1.09 3.31
N TYR A 81 -21.83 -1.86 3.81
CA TYR A 81 -21.54 -3.23 4.36
C TYR A 81 -21.81 -4.58 3.61
N PRO A 82 -21.29 -5.82 4.02
CA PRO A 82 -20.03 -6.29 4.75
C PRO A 82 -19.42 -7.79 4.58
N ARG A 83 -18.05 -7.97 4.76
CA ARG A 83 -17.00 -9.12 4.93
C ARG A 83 -16.15 -9.96 3.85
N TYR A 84 -14.81 -10.20 4.05
CA TYR A 84 -14.05 -11.53 4.02
C TYR A 84 -12.46 -11.56 3.98
N MET A 85 -11.83 -12.19 5.01
CA MET A 85 -10.58 -13.02 5.14
C MET A 85 -9.10 -12.51 5.07
N TYR A 86 -8.24 -13.05 5.98
CA TYR A 86 -6.81 -13.45 5.81
C TYR A 86 -6.37 -14.55 6.84
N GLY A 87 -5.13 -15.06 6.80
CA GLY A 87 -4.58 -16.15 7.67
C GLY A 87 -3.04 -16.13 7.89
N ASP A 88 -2.47 -17.17 8.53
CA ASP A 88 -1.11 -17.18 9.12
C ASP A 88 0.11 -17.38 8.15
N ALA A 89 1.32 -17.06 8.63
CA ALA A 89 2.62 -17.15 7.91
C ALA A 89 3.62 -18.13 8.55
N SER A 90 4.71 -18.49 7.85
CA SER A 90 5.71 -19.51 8.27
C SER A 90 6.99 -18.96 8.92
N ASP A 91 7.66 -19.81 9.71
CA ASP A 91 8.89 -19.45 10.47
C ASP A 91 10.04 -18.93 9.59
N ASP A 92 10.29 -19.54 8.42
CA ASP A 92 11.35 -19.10 7.51
C ASP A 92 11.11 -17.68 6.97
N LEU A 93 9.85 -17.31 6.72
CA LEU A 93 9.47 -15.96 6.31
C LEU A 93 9.66 -14.96 7.46
N ILE A 94 9.41 -15.39 8.70
CA ILE A 94 9.63 -14.57 9.91
C ILE A 94 11.12 -14.29 10.11
N GLN A 95 12.00 -15.28 9.95
CA GLN A 95 13.46 -15.08 10.06
C GLN A 95 14.01 -14.17 8.96
N LEU A 96 13.55 -14.34 7.71
CA LEU A 96 13.90 -13.43 6.62
C LEU A 96 13.43 -12.00 6.91
N ALA A 97 12.22 -11.82 7.45
CA ALA A 97 11.69 -10.51 7.83
C ALA A 97 12.55 -9.82 8.90
N PHE A 98 12.97 -10.53 9.96
CA PHE A 98 13.87 -9.97 10.99
C PHE A 98 15.24 -9.58 10.41
N GLY A 99 15.83 -10.39 9.53
CA GLY A 99 17.10 -10.05 8.89
C GLY A 99 16.99 -8.81 7.99
N ILE A 100 15.87 -8.66 7.28
CA ILE A 100 15.56 -7.47 6.48
C ILE A 100 15.32 -6.24 7.38
N GLU A 101 14.63 -6.39 8.50
CA GLU A 101 14.41 -5.31 9.47
C GLU A 101 15.73 -4.80 10.06
N ALA A 102 16.64 -5.71 10.45
CA ALA A 102 17.96 -5.34 10.97
C ALA A 102 18.80 -4.55 9.95
N LEU A 103 18.67 -4.84 8.65
CA LEU A 103 19.29 -4.04 7.59
C LEU A 103 18.69 -2.63 7.51
N TYR A 104 17.37 -2.47 7.62
CA TYR A 104 16.74 -1.14 7.64
C TYR A 104 17.18 -0.31 8.85
N GLN A 105 17.24 -0.91 10.04
CA GLN A 105 17.73 -0.26 11.24
C GLN A 105 19.21 0.18 11.10
N ALA A 106 20.07 -0.68 10.56
CA ALA A 106 21.50 -0.38 10.37
C ALA A 106 21.80 0.72 9.34
N TYR A 107 20.88 0.94 8.39
CA TYR A 107 20.97 2.01 7.38
C TYR A 107 20.12 3.25 7.72
N GLU A 108 19.49 3.28 8.91
CA GLU A 108 18.59 4.36 9.37
C GLU A 108 17.40 4.64 8.44
N VAL A 109 16.98 3.65 7.65
CA VAL A 109 15.87 3.75 6.69
C VAL A 109 14.56 3.28 7.35
N PRO A 110 13.45 4.04 7.27
CA PRO A 110 12.16 3.58 7.74
C PRO A 110 11.70 2.32 6.99
N LEU A 111 11.38 1.25 7.70
CA LEU A 111 10.84 -0.01 7.15
C LEU A 111 9.68 0.25 6.17
N ALA A 112 8.76 1.16 6.52
CA ALA A 112 7.64 1.52 5.66
C ALA A 112 8.06 2.17 4.33
N ALA A 113 9.12 2.98 4.31
CA ALA A 113 9.66 3.56 3.08
C ALA A 113 10.28 2.49 2.18
N ALA A 114 11.04 1.56 2.76
CA ALA A 114 11.68 0.49 2.01
C ALA A 114 10.67 -0.55 1.50
N ALA A 115 9.71 -0.98 2.32
CA ALA A 115 8.62 -1.85 1.89
C ALA A 115 7.85 -1.25 0.70
N LEU A 116 7.55 0.06 0.77
CA LEU A 116 6.85 0.78 -0.29
C LEU A 116 7.71 0.92 -1.56
N GLN A 117 8.99 1.28 -1.41
CA GLN A 117 9.88 1.50 -2.55
C GLN A 117 10.44 0.21 -3.18
N PHE A 118 10.28 -0.94 -2.54
CA PHE A 118 10.69 -2.25 -3.08
C PHE A 118 10.00 -2.56 -4.42
N SER A 119 8.68 -2.33 -4.49
CA SER A 119 7.90 -2.51 -5.73
C SER A 119 7.96 -1.27 -6.63
N LEU A 120 7.93 -0.05 -6.07
CA LEU A 120 7.97 1.17 -6.86
C LEU A 120 9.23 1.30 -7.74
N ARG A 121 10.37 0.73 -7.31
CA ARG A 121 11.63 0.83 -8.06
C ARG A 121 11.71 -0.08 -9.28
N ASP A 122 10.87 -1.11 -9.37
CA ASP A 122 10.84 -2.00 -10.53
C ASP A 122 10.04 -1.34 -11.67
N PRO A 123 10.64 -1.09 -12.85
CA PRO A 123 9.95 -0.45 -13.97
C PRO A 123 8.83 -1.32 -14.58
N ARG A 124 8.78 -2.63 -14.22
CA ARG A 124 7.70 -3.54 -14.63
C ARG A 124 6.43 -3.36 -13.79
N ILE A 125 6.53 -2.70 -12.64
CA ILE A 125 5.40 -2.48 -11.73
C ILE A 125 4.78 -1.11 -12.01
N ALA A 126 3.56 -1.13 -12.58
CA ALA A 126 2.81 0.07 -12.92
C ALA A 126 2.33 0.83 -11.67
N ALA A 127 1.87 0.12 -10.64
CA ALA A 127 1.48 0.71 -9.36
C ALA A 127 1.63 -0.28 -8.19
N THR A 128 1.77 0.25 -6.97
CA THR A 128 1.78 -0.50 -5.71
C THR A 128 0.53 -0.17 -4.91
N ILE A 129 -0.24 -1.19 -4.49
CA ILE A 129 -1.43 -1.02 -3.65
C ILE A 129 -1.00 -0.91 -2.18
N VAL A 130 -1.46 0.13 -1.48
CA VAL A 130 -1.14 0.41 -0.07
C VAL A 130 -2.43 0.61 0.71
N GLY A 131 -2.65 -0.19 1.75
CA GLY A 131 -3.77 0.01 2.68
C GLY A 131 -3.58 1.28 3.52
N VAL A 132 -4.55 2.19 3.46
CA VAL A 132 -4.54 3.45 4.23
C VAL A 132 -5.96 3.79 4.67
N SER A 133 -6.16 4.00 5.98
CA SER A 133 -7.47 4.29 6.60
C SER A 133 -7.58 5.68 7.23
N LYS A 134 -6.53 6.51 7.13
CA LYS A 134 -6.49 7.87 7.74
C LYS A 134 -5.95 8.89 6.76
N THR A 135 -6.63 10.03 6.65
CA THR A 135 -6.31 11.09 5.69
C THR A 135 -4.90 11.63 5.82
N GLU A 136 -4.40 11.79 7.06
CA GLU A 136 -3.07 12.34 7.34
C GLU A 136 -1.96 11.42 6.77
N ARG A 137 -2.23 10.12 6.69
CA ARG A 137 -1.29 9.12 6.16
C ARG A 137 -1.16 9.16 4.64
N LEU A 138 -2.06 9.82 3.90
CA LEU A 138 -1.93 9.98 2.44
C LEU A 138 -0.66 10.76 2.09
N HIS A 139 -0.38 11.85 2.81
CA HIS A 139 0.83 12.65 2.61
C HIS A 139 2.08 11.88 3.09
N GLN A 140 1.99 11.24 4.26
CA GLN A 140 3.07 10.39 4.79
C GLN A 140 3.46 9.26 3.80
N THR A 141 2.50 8.66 3.10
CA THR A 141 2.76 7.63 2.09
C THR A 141 3.55 8.18 0.90
N VAL A 142 3.30 9.43 0.48
CA VAL A 142 4.10 10.10 -0.57
C VAL A 142 5.52 10.39 -0.07
N GLU A 143 5.66 10.90 1.16
CA GLU A 143 6.97 11.17 1.77
C GLU A 143 7.82 9.89 1.88
N LEU A 144 7.21 8.77 2.30
CA LEU A 144 7.85 7.45 2.36
C LEU A 144 8.21 6.92 0.96
N ALA A 145 7.39 7.17 -0.06
CA ALA A 145 7.68 6.80 -1.45
C ALA A 145 8.82 7.61 -2.09
N GLN A 146 9.12 8.80 -1.54
CA GLN A 146 10.19 9.71 -2.00
C GLN A 146 11.43 9.69 -1.10
N HIS A 147 11.39 9.00 0.05
CA HIS A 147 12.49 8.93 1.01
C HIS A 147 13.79 8.41 0.36
N PRO A 148 14.96 9.05 0.55
CA PRO A 148 16.21 8.55 -0.03
C PRO A 148 16.63 7.19 0.54
N ILE A 149 16.84 6.18 -0.32
CA ILE A 149 17.30 4.86 0.12
C ILE A 149 18.60 4.47 -0.62
N PRO A 150 19.73 4.25 0.09
CA PRO A 150 21.02 3.91 -0.53
C PRO A 150 20.99 2.60 -1.33
N GLU A 151 21.68 2.56 -2.47
CA GLU A 151 21.69 1.36 -3.33
C GLU A 151 22.35 0.13 -2.66
N ALA A 152 23.30 0.36 -1.76
CA ALA A 152 23.94 -0.70 -0.96
C ALA A 152 22.94 -1.49 -0.08
N LEU A 153 21.85 -0.87 0.38
CA LEU A 153 20.82 -1.55 1.16
C LEU A 153 20.03 -2.55 0.30
N TRP A 154 19.69 -2.21 -0.95
CA TRP A 154 19.01 -3.13 -1.87
C TRP A 154 19.87 -4.32 -2.27
N GLN A 155 21.18 -4.09 -2.41
CA GLN A 155 22.17 -5.15 -2.64
C GLN A 155 22.27 -6.08 -1.42
N ALA A 156 22.31 -5.54 -0.20
CA ALA A 156 22.33 -6.33 1.04
C ALA A 156 21.06 -7.18 1.22
N ILE A 157 19.88 -6.61 0.98
CA ILE A 157 18.59 -7.34 1.04
C ILE A 157 18.54 -8.44 -0.01
N THR A 158 19.02 -8.18 -1.23
CA THR A 158 19.09 -9.18 -2.29
C THR A 158 20.00 -10.34 -1.88
N ALA A 159 21.20 -10.05 -1.37
CA ALA A 159 22.13 -11.08 -0.90
C ALA A 159 21.55 -11.91 0.27
N LEU A 160 20.85 -11.27 1.22
CA LEU A 160 20.21 -11.94 2.35
C LEU A 160 19.10 -12.91 1.93
N ARG A 161 18.24 -12.48 0.99
CA ARG A 161 17.20 -13.36 0.39
C ARG A 161 17.84 -14.53 -0.35
N ASP A 162 18.91 -14.27 -1.09
CA ASP A 162 19.55 -15.30 -1.92
C ASP A 162 20.25 -16.35 -1.04
N ALA A 163 20.76 -15.94 0.12
CA ALA A 163 21.30 -16.84 1.15
C ALA A 163 20.22 -17.68 1.88
N HIS A 164 18.98 -17.19 1.99
CA HIS A 164 17.84 -17.97 2.52
C HIS A 164 17.28 -18.99 1.51
N GLY A 165 17.76 -18.96 0.26
CA GLY A 165 17.31 -19.83 -0.83
C GLY A 165 16.10 -19.26 -1.55
N ARG A 166 16.17 -19.20 -2.88
CA ARG A 166 15.02 -18.87 -3.74
C ARG A 166 14.46 -20.09 -4.45
N ALA A 167 13.15 -20.11 -4.59
CA ALA A 167 12.55 -19.98 -5.92
C ALA A 167 11.61 -18.77 -5.91
#